data_AF-G8JPB1-F1
#
_entry.id   AF-G8JPB1-F1
#
_cell.length_a   1.000
_cell.length_b   1.000
_cell.length_c   1.000
_cell.angle_alpha   90.00
_cell.angle_beta   90.00
_cell.angle_gamma   90.00
#
_symmetry.space_group_name_H-M   'P 1'
#
loop_
_entity.id
_entity.type
_entity.pdbx_description
1 polymer ?
#
loop_
_entity_poly.entity_id
_entity_poly.type
_entity_poly.pdbx_seq_one_letter_code
_entity_poly.pdbx_strand_id
1 'polypeptide(L)'
;MQDRLKAVEGTRRRTSSIGHIGLGDTTPGLSTMPETTASKMAAKARRRALSGTSEEEIGSFKRIWLNYRELTYRHSWLSPLVILVLVYTFYFTSGNKTESNFLHMFVSISYKDKNSNMYGKGIKDLCFVFYYMIFFTFLREFMMEVFLRPMTLWLGITSKHKMRRMMEQAYSTFYYGLSGPFGLYIMYHTDLWLFETAAMYKTMPDLKNEYLYKIFYLGQAAFWAQQACILVLQVEKPRKDFKELVFHHIVTLALISLSYSFHFTKMGLAVYITMDVSDFFLAVSKILNYLDSILTPPFFLLFVSSWVYLRHYTNLRILWSILTEFRTVGDFTLNFATQQYKCWISLPIVFFLLLCLQLVNLYWLFLIIRILYRMIVQGVQKDERSDSESEDSPEELGNKKRQ
;
A
#
# COMPACT_ATOMS: atom_id res chain seq x y z
N MET A 1 -10.08 -19.24 62.27
CA MET A 1 -10.43 -20.01 61.06
C MET A 1 -10.53 -19.04 59.88
N GLN A 2 -9.41 -18.37 59.62
CA GLN A 2 -9.13 -17.52 58.47
C GLN A 2 -7.89 -18.15 57.86
N ASP A 3 -8.05 -18.83 56.73
CA ASP A 3 -7.00 -19.06 55.72
C ASP A 3 -7.47 -20.13 54.75
N ARG A 4 -7.55 -19.74 53.47
CA ARG A 4 -7.46 -20.54 52.22
C ARG A 4 -8.43 -20.03 51.16
N LEU A 5 -8.20 -18.81 50.69
CA LEU A 5 -8.46 -18.45 49.31
C LEU A 5 -7.10 -18.21 48.66
N LYS A 6 -6.47 -19.30 48.22
CA LYS A 6 -5.26 -19.22 47.38
C LYS A 6 -5.70 -18.67 46.02
N ALA A 7 -5.12 -17.54 45.68
CA ALA A 7 -5.14 -16.96 44.35
C ALA A 7 -4.72 -18.02 43.31
N VAL A 8 -5.53 -18.16 42.27
CA VAL A 8 -5.11 -18.81 41.03
C VAL A 8 -4.06 -17.89 40.41
N GLU A 9 -2.78 -18.22 40.59
CA GLU A 9 -1.68 -17.60 39.86
C GLU A 9 -1.95 -17.79 38.37
N GLY A 10 -2.34 -16.70 37.71
CA GLY A 10 -2.42 -16.64 36.25
C GLY A 10 -1.07 -17.03 35.67
N THR A 11 -1.06 -18.09 34.88
CA THR A 11 0.11 -18.54 34.14
C THR A 11 0.61 -17.36 33.30
N ARG A 12 1.72 -16.73 33.72
CA ARG A 12 2.32 -15.58 33.02
C ARG A 12 2.76 -16.09 31.65
N ARG A 13 1.92 -15.87 30.63
CA ARG A 13 2.17 -16.31 29.25
C ARG A 13 3.50 -15.72 28.83
N ARG A 14 4.52 -16.57 28.58
CA ARG A 14 5.78 -16.13 27.99
C ARG A 14 5.44 -15.37 26.71
N THR A 15 5.70 -14.08 26.68
CA THR A 15 5.53 -13.25 25.49
C THR A 15 6.48 -13.77 24.42
N SER A 16 5.97 -14.01 23.22
CA SER A 16 6.76 -14.41 22.05
C SER A 16 7.05 -13.22 21.11
N SER A 17 6.91 -12.01 21.65
CA SER A 17 7.16 -10.74 20.98
C SER A 17 8.63 -10.52 20.70
N ILE A 18 8.98 -10.07 19.51
CA ILE A 18 10.37 -9.74 19.11
C ILE A 18 10.68 -8.25 19.37
N GLY A 19 9.77 -7.52 20.02
CA GLY A 19 9.87 -6.08 20.24
C GLY A 19 9.38 -5.26 19.04
N HIS A 20 9.72 -3.98 18.99
CA HIS A 20 9.20 -3.06 17.96
C HIS A 20 9.84 -3.29 16.57
N ILE A 21 9.09 -3.89 15.64
CA ILE A 21 9.48 -4.04 14.22
C ILE A 21 9.13 -2.75 13.46
N GLY A 22 10.01 -1.76 13.49
CA GLY A 22 9.80 -0.45 12.85
C GLY A 22 10.15 -0.38 11.36
N LEU A 23 9.93 -1.46 10.60
CA LEU A 23 10.37 -1.60 9.20
C LEU A 23 9.18 -1.78 8.26
N GLY A 24 9.00 -0.93 7.25
CA GLY A 24 7.92 -1.09 6.26
C GLY A 24 6.53 -0.99 6.88
N ASP A 25 6.33 -0.14 7.89
CA ASP A 25 4.97 0.20 8.29
C ASP A 25 4.26 0.82 7.07
N THR A 26 2.98 0.52 6.85
CA THR A 26 2.22 1.28 5.85
C THR A 26 1.69 2.55 6.49
N THR A 27 1.40 3.52 5.64
CA THR A 27 0.83 4.82 6.03
C THR A 27 -0.47 4.57 6.85
N PRO A 28 -0.70 5.23 8.00
CA PRO A 28 -2.02 5.38 8.63
C PRO A 28 -3.22 5.82 7.76
N GLY A 29 -4.35 5.13 7.97
CA GLY A 29 -5.71 5.50 7.52
C GLY A 29 -6.04 6.98 7.70
N LEU A 30 -6.81 7.61 6.78
CA LEU A 30 -7.52 8.86 7.10
C LEU A 30 -8.39 8.69 8.36
N SER A 31 -9.02 7.52 8.46
CA SER A 31 -9.78 7.07 9.62
C SER A 31 -8.97 6.88 10.91
N THR A 32 -7.64 6.79 10.83
CA THR A 32 -6.76 6.54 11.98
C THR A 32 -5.87 7.74 12.34
N MET A 33 -6.18 8.91 11.76
CA MET A 33 -5.52 10.17 12.05
C MET A 33 -5.99 10.77 13.39
N PRO A 34 -5.08 11.45 14.12
CA PRO A 34 -5.47 12.20 15.30
C PRO A 34 -6.37 13.39 14.92
N GLU A 35 -7.54 13.50 15.55
CA GLU A 35 -8.47 14.60 15.33
C GLU A 35 -7.94 15.92 15.93
N THR A 36 -7.84 16.97 15.11
CA THR A 36 -7.46 18.32 15.58
C THR A 36 -8.59 19.00 16.37
N THR A 37 -8.24 19.89 17.29
CA THR A 37 -9.21 20.67 18.10
C THR A 37 -10.15 21.50 17.23
N ALA A 38 -9.63 22.13 16.17
CA ALA A 38 -10.42 22.88 15.20
C ALA A 38 -11.46 21.98 14.49
N SER A 39 -11.07 20.76 14.13
CA SER A 39 -11.96 19.79 13.49
C SER A 39 -13.10 19.36 14.42
N LYS A 40 -12.79 19.07 15.70
CA LYS A 40 -13.78 18.76 16.75
C LYS A 40 -14.75 19.90 16.98
N MET A 41 -14.26 21.14 17.07
CA MET A 41 -15.11 22.32 17.23
C MET A 41 -16.03 22.51 16.03
N ALA A 42 -15.52 22.34 14.82
CA ALA A 42 -16.31 22.43 13.59
C ALA A 42 -17.39 21.33 13.52
N ALA A 43 -17.09 20.10 13.95
CA ALA A 43 -18.07 19.01 14.05
C ALA A 43 -19.16 19.32 15.08
N LYS A 44 -18.78 19.83 16.26
CA LYS A 44 -19.73 20.24 17.30
C LYS A 44 -20.64 21.38 16.82
N ALA A 45 -20.11 22.36 16.08
CA ALA A 45 -20.89 23.44 15.48
C ALA A 45 -21.90 22.92 14.45
N ARG A 46 -21.49 21.99 13.57
CA ARG A 46 -22.40 21.35 12.59
C ARG A 46 -23.54 20.59 13.27
N ARG A 47 -23.25 19.81 14.31
CA ARG A 47 -24.28 19.08 15.06
C ARG A 47 -25.29 20.01 15.72
N ARG A 48 -24.84 21.14 16.27
CA ARG A 48 -25.71 22.17 16.85
C ARG A 48 -26.63 22.80 15.79
N ALA A 49 -26.08 23.11 14.61
CA ALA A 49 -26.87 23.63 13.49
C ALA A 49 -27.89 22.61 12.96
N LEU A 50 -27.61 21.30 13.07
CA LEU A 50 -28.56 20.26 12.68
C LEU A 50 -29.64 19.99 13.73
N SER A 51 -29.37 20.27 15.01
CA SER A 51 -30.29 20.00 16.13
C SER A 51 -31.15 21.19 16.56
N GLY A 52 -30.73 22.42 16.26
CA GLY A 52 -31.28 23.63 16.89
C GLY A 52 -32.04 24.58 15.96
N THR A 53 -32.35 24.18 14.72
CA THR A 53 -32.88 25.10 13.69
C THR A 53 -34.01 24.40 12.93
N SER A 54 -35.14 25.10 12.69
CA SER A 54 -36.30 24.50 12.01
C SER A 54 -36.00 24.22 10.53
N GLU A 55 -36.76 23.32 9.89
CA GLU A 55 -36.61 23.01 8.46
C GLU A 55 -36.76 24.24 7.56
N GLU A 56 -37.51 25.26 8.01
CA GLU A 56 -37.75 26.49 7.27
C GLU A 56 -36.55 27.45 7.31
N GLU A 57 -35.77 27.45 8.38
CA GLU A 57 -34.61 28.34 8.56
C GLU A 57 -33.33 27.82 7.88
N ILE A 58 -33.20 26.49 7.74
CA ILE A 58 -32.10 25.85 7.00
C ILE A 58 -32.66 25.23 5.74
N GLY A 59 -32.61 25.96 4.63
CA GLY A 59 -33.05 25.47 3.32
C GLY A 59 -32.52 24.05 3.01
N SER A 60 -33.37 23.23 2.37
CA SER A 60 -33.19 21.77 2.26
C SER A 60 -31.82 21.35 1.72
N PHE A 61 -31.28 22.07 0.73
CA PHE A 61 -29.96 21.81 0.16
C PHE A 61 -28.83 22.00 1.19
N LYS A 62 -28.90 23.05 2.01
CA LYS A 62 -27.91 23.34 3.05
C LYS A 62 -27.93 22.27 4.15
N ARG A 63 -29.12 21.77 4.49
CA ARG A 63 -29.28 20.67 5.46
C ARG A 63 -28.70 19.36 4.92
N ILE A 64 -28.98 19.02 3.66
CA ILE A 64 -28.39 17.84 2.99
C ILE A 64 -26.85 17.95 2.97
N TRP A 65 -26.31 19.11 2.61
CA TRP A 65 -24.87 19.34 2.61
C TRP A 65 -24.23 19.21 3.99
N LEU A 66 -24.88 19.76 5.03
CA LEU A 66 -24.40 19.65 6.41
C LEU A 66 -24.43 18.20 6.92
N ASN A 67 -25.49 17.46 6.60
CA ASN A 67 -25.60 16.04 6.91
C ASN A 67 -24.52 15.22 6.19
N TYR A 68 -24.34 15.43 4.87
CA TYR A 68 -23.28 14.78 4.10
C TYR A 68 -21.90 15.06 4.70
N ARG A 69 -21.59 16.33 4.99
CA ARG A 69 -20.31 16.72 5.58
C ARG A 69 -20.08 16.12 6.95
N GLU A 70 -21.11 15.97 7.77
CA GLU A 70 -21.00 15.29 9.07
C GLU A 70 -20.86 13.78 8.91
N LEU A 71 -21.51 13.15 7.93
CA LEU A 71 -21.36 11.73 7.63
C LEU A 71 -19.96 11.42 7.13
N THR A 72 -19.46 12.19 6.15
CA THR A 72 -18.09 12.10 5.63
C THR A 72 -17.04 12.37 6.70
N TYR A 73 -17.32 13.26 7.66
CA TYR A 73 -16.43 13.51 8.79
C TYR A 73 -16.29 12.27 9.69
N ARG A 74 -17.37 11.51 9.88
CA ARG A 74 -17.38 10.28 10.69
C ARG A 74 -16.90 9.04 9.93
N HIS A 75 -17.16 9.01 8.62
CA HIS A 75 -16.90 7.88 7.73
C HIS A 75 -16.10 8.36 6.53
N SER A 76 -14.79 8.20 6.63
CA SER A 76 -13.84 8.70 5.61
C SER A 76 -14.00 7.97 4.26
N TRP A 77 -14.50 6.72 4.27
CA TRP A 77 -14.78 5.92 3.08
C TRP A 77 -15.98 6.41 2.26
N LEU A 78 -16.86 7.26 2.81
CA LEU A 78 -18.10 7.65 2.14
C LEU A 78 -17.83 8.51 0.89
N SER A 79 -16.94 9.49 0.97
CA SER A 79 -16.62 10.38 -0.15
C SER A 79 -16.10 9.62 -1.38
N PRO A 80 -15.05 8.77 -1.28
CA PRO A 80 -14.61 8.01 -2.44
C PRO A 80 -15.66 7.02 -2.90
N LEU A 81 -16.47 6.42 -2.01
CA LEU A 81 -17.58 5.55 -2.42
C LEU A 81 -18.62 6.29 -3.27
N VAL A 82 -19.04 7.49 -2.86
CA VAL A 82 -20.02 8.29 -3.63
C VAL A 82 -19.50 8.57 -5.03
N ILE A 83 -18.23 8.93 -5.18
CA ILE A 83 -17.62 9.15 -6.50
C ILE A 83 -17.66 7.89 -7.35
N LEU A 84 -17.27 6.73 -6.79
CA LEU A 84 -17.29 5.44 -7.49
C LEU A 84 -18.70 5.07 -7.92
N VAL A 85 -19.67 5.13 -7.00
CA VAL A 85 -21.07 4.77 -7.27
C VAL A 85 -21.66 5.67 -8.34
N LEU A 86 -21.39 6.98 -8.30
CA LEU A 86 -21.88 7.91 -9.33
C LEU A 86 -21.33 7.53 -10.71
N VAL A 87 -20.01 7.34 -10.85
CA VAL A 87 -19.39 6.99 -12.13
C VAL A 87 -19.90 5.66 -12.67
N TYR A 88 -19.97 4.62 -11.83
CA TYR A 88 -20.52 3.33 -12.22
C TYR A 88 -22.01 3.42 -12.59
N THR A 89 -22.80 4.18 -11.84
CA THR A 89 -24.23 4.38 -12.12
C THR A 89 -24.40 5.03 -13.48
N PHE A 90 -23.75 6.18 -13.73
CA PHE A 90 -23.83 6.85 -15.03
C PHE A 90 -23.34 5.97 -16.18
N TYR A 91 -22.27 5.19 -15.97
CA TYR A 91 -21.76 4.26 -16.97
C TYR A 91 -22.80 3.18 -17.33
N PHE A 92 -23.40 2.53 -16.33
CA PHE A 92 -24.38 1.48 -16.58
C PHE A 92 -25.73 2.02 -17.09
N THR A 93 -26.19 3.18 -16.61
CA THR A 93 -27.44 3.81 -17.08
C THR A 93 -27.33 4.40 -18.48
N SER A 94 -26.11 4.69 -18.96
CA SER A 94 -25.90 5.19 -20.33
C SER A 94 -26.28 4.20 -21.43
N GLY A 95 -26.43 2.91 -21.10
CA GLY A 95 -26.69 1.84 -22.07
C GLY A 95 -25.51 1.50 -23.00
N ASN A 96 -24.44 2.31 -23.00
CA ASN A 96 -23.28 2.13 -23.87
C ASN A 96 -22.03 1.71 -23.06
N LYS A 97 -21.70 0.42 -23.12
CA LYS A 97 -20.55 -0.20 -22.42
C LYS A 97 -19.28 -0.30 -23.29
N THR A 98 -19.25 0.39 -24.42
CA THR A 98 -18.13 0.32 -25.38
C THR A 98 -17.16 1.48 -25.19
N GLU A 99 -16.01 1.44 -25.87
CA GLU A 99 -15.00 2.50 -25.83
C GLU A 99 -15.49 3.86 -26.36
N SER A 100 -16.65 3.92 -27.00
CA SER A 100 -17.27 5.17 -27.44
C SER A 100 -17.84 5.99 -26.26
N ASN A 101 -18.09 5.36 -25.11
CA ASN A 101 -18.48 6.06 -23.90
C ASN A 101 -17.26 6.67 -23.21
N PHE A 102 -17.31 7.98 -22.94
CA PHE A 102 -16.27 8.69 -22.18
C PHE A 102 -15.98 8.04 -20.83
N LEU A 103 -17.00 7.50 -20.14
CA LEU A 103 -16.82 6.86 -18.83
C LEU A 103 -16.10 5.50 -18.91
N HIS A 104 -15.99 4.91 -20.10
CA HIS A 104 -15.33 3.62 -20.28
C HIS A 104 -13.87 3.64 -19.80
N MET A 105 -13.15 4.75 -20.02
CA MET A 105 -11.73 4.86 -19.62
C MET A 105 -11.50 4.86 -18.11
N PHE A 106 -12.53 5.13 -17.31
CA PHE A 106 -12.45 5.03 -15.85
C PHE A 106 -12.82 3.62 -15.37
N VAL A 107 -13.83 3.00 -16.00
CA VAL A 107 -14.42 1.74 -15.53
C VAL A 107 -13.72 0.49 -16.07
N SER A 108 -13.18 0.56 -17.29
CA SER A 108 -12.59 -0.59 -17.99
C SER A 108 -11.26 -0.19 -18.64
N ILE A 109 -10.38 -1.17 -18.83
CA ILE A 109 -9.14 -0.95 -19.57
C ILE A 109 -9.45 -0.58 -21.03
N SER A 110 -8.74 0.42 -21.54
CA SER A 110 -8.94 0.96 -22.89
C SER A 110 -8.03 0.29 -23.92
N TYR A 111 -8.27 0.58 -25.21
CA TYR A 111 -7.43 0.16 -26.35
C TYR A 111 -7.52 -1.33 -26.65
N LYS A 112 -8.72 -1.90 -26.60
CA LYS A 112 -8.97 -3.30 -26.98
C LYS A 112 -8.74 -3.48 -28.48
N ASP A 113 -7.96 -4.49 -28.83
CA ASP A 113 -7.81 -4.91 -30.22
C ASP A 113 -9.09 -5.57 -30.74
N LYS A 114 -9.47 -5.30 -32.00
CA LYS A 114 -10.75 -5.77 -32.55
C LYS A 114 -10.79 -7.30 -32.71
N ASN A 115 -9.64 -7.91 -32.94
CA ASN A 115 -9.51 -9.31 -33.35
C ASN A 115 -8.86 -10.21 -32.29
N SER A 116 -8.45 -9.67 -31.14
CA SER A 116 -7.75 -10.43 -30.10
C SER A 116 -8.11 -9.92 -28.70
N ASN A 117 -7.85 -10.72 -27.66
CA ASN A 117 -8.01 -10.29 -26.26
C ASN A 117 -6.81 -9.47 -25.75
N MET A 118 -6.14 -8.77 -26.67
CA MET A 118 -4.95 -7.97 -26.40
C MET A 118 -5.30 -6.50 -26.35
N TYR A 119 -4.59 -5.76 -25.52
CA TYR A 119 -4.85 -4.36 -25.24
C TYR A 119 -3.58 -3.54 -25.48
N GLY A 120 -3.72 -2.48 -26.28
CA GLY A 120 -2.68 -1.48 -26.48
C GLY A 120 -2.48 -0.59 -25.25
N LYS A 121 -1.70 0.49 -25.41
CA LYS A 121 -1.42 1.45 -24.34
C LYS A 121 -1.67 2.88 -24.81
N GLY A 122 -2.06 3.76 -23.90
CA GLY A 122 -2.19 5.18 -24.22
C GLY A 122 -2.68 6.04 -23.05
N ILE A 123 -2.95 7.31 -23.33
CA ILE A 123 -3.26 8.31 -22.30
C ILE A 123 -4.51 7.99 -21.49
N LYS A 124 -5.49 7.26 -22.07
CA LYS A 124 -6.70 6.82 -21.36
C LYS A 124 -6.38 5.89 -20.18
N ASP A 125 -5.24 5.22 -20.20
CA ASP A 125 -4.81 4.37 -19.09
C ASP A 125 -4.44 5.20 -17.85
N LEU A 126 -4.05 6.48 -17.98
CA LEU A 126 -3.88 7.37 -16.84
C LEU A 126 -5.22 7.68 -16.16
N CYS A 127 -6.29 7.86 -16.93
CA CYS A 127 -7.63 8.06 -16.37
C CYS A 127 -8.07 6.84 -15.55
N PHE A 128 -7.79 5.64 -16.05
CA PHE A 128 -7.99 4.40 -15.29
C PHE A 128 -7.19 4.41 -13.99
N VAL A 129 -5.90 4.73 -14.04
CA VAL A 129 -5.04 4.80 -12.85
C VAL A 129 -5.59 5.80 -11.82
N PHE A 130 -5.94 7.02 -12.22
CA PHE A 130 -6.49 8.02 -11.30
C PHE A 130 -7.82 7.59 -10.67
N TYR A 131 -8.71 6.97 -11.46
CA TYR A 131 -9.97 6.48 -10.92
C TYR A 131 -9.76 5.32 -9.94
N TYR A 132 -8.83 4.42 -10.23
CA TYR A 132 -8.51 3.32 -9.34
C TYR A 132 -7.73 3.77 -8.09
N MET A 133 -7.05 4.92 -8.09
CA MET A 133 -6.55 5.54 -6.85
C MET A 133 -7.70 5.91 -5.90
N ILE A 134 -8.84 6.37 -6.43
CA ILE A 134 -10.05 6.64 -5.63
C ILE A 134 -10.62 5.32 -5.11
N PHE A 135 -10.66 4.27 -5.95
CA PHE A 135 -11.04 2.93 -5.52
C PHE A 135 -10.19 2.41 -4.36
N PHE A 136 -8.86 2.49 -4.45
CA PHE A 136 -7.97 2.04 -3.38
C PHE A 136 -8.08 2.89 -2.12
N THR A 137 -8.38 4.19 -2.26
CA THR A 137 -8.68 5.05 -1.10
C THR A 137 -9.98 4.62 -0.41
N PHE A 138 -11.04 4.34 -1.17
CA PHE A 138 -12.27 3.76 -0.63
C PHE A 138 -11.99 2.42 0.04
N LEU A 139 -11.36 1.48 -0.67
CA LEU A 139 -11.10 0.13 -0.19
C LEU A 139 -10.34 0.15 1.13
N ARG A 140 -9.30 0.97 1.21
CA ARG A 140 -8.50 1.13 2.43
C ARG A 140 -9.35 1.62 3.60
N GLU A 141 -10.03 2.75 3.46
CA GLU A 141 -10.80 3.33 4.57
C GLU A 141 -11.99 2.45 4.95
N PHE A 142 -12.63 1.81 3.98
CA PHE A 142 -13.72 0.86 4.22
C PHE A 142 -13.21 -0.37 4.98
N MET A 143 -12.09 -0.96 4.56
CA MET A 143 -11.47 -2.08 5.27
C MET A 143 -11.09 -1.70 6.70
N MET A 144 -10.45 -0.54 6.89
CA MET A 144 -10.04 -0.04 8.21
C MET A 144 -11.24 0.15 9.14
N GLU A 145 -12.24 0.94 8.74
CA GLU A 145 -13.35 1.30 9.61
C GLU A 145 -14.36 0.17 9.82
N VAL A 146 -14.69 -0.60 8.78
CA VAL A 146 -15.82 -1.53 8.78
C VAL A 146 -15.42 -2.94 9.22
N PHE A 147 -14.24 -3.43 8.81
CA PHE A 147 -13.84 -4.81 9.09
C PHE A 147 -12.73 -4.90 10.14
N LEU A 148 -11.64 -4.15 9.93
CA LEU A 148 -10.42 -4.30 10.73
C LEU A 148 -10.59 -3.73 12.14
N ARG A 149 -11.29 -2.59 12.29
CA ARG A 149 -11.55 -2.00 13.61
C ARG A 149 -12.38 -2.93 14.51
N PRO A 150 -13.54 -3.49 14.10
CA PRO A 150 -14.24 -4.49 14.91
C PRO A 150 -13.39 -5.73 15.21
N MET A 151 -12.63 -6.21 14.23
CA MET A 151 -11.74 -7.37 14.41
C MET A 151 -10.68 -7.13 15.50
N THR A 152 -10.05 -5.95 15.53
CA THR A 152 -9.06 -5.63 16.58
C THR A 152 -9.67 -5.52 17.98
N LEU A 153 -10.91 -5.06 18.08
CA LEU A 153 -11.65 -5.03 19.35
C LEU A 153 -12.00 -6.45 19.82
N TRP A 154 -12.40 -7.33 18.89
CA TRP A 154 -12.65 -8.75 19.19
C TRP A 154 -11.39 -9.48 19.67
N LEU A 155 -10.21 -9.09 19.17
CA LEU A 155 -8.91 -9.59 19.61
C LEU A 155 -8.42 -8.98 20.94
N GLY A 156 -9.22 -8.13 21.59
CA GLY A 156 -8.93 -7.60 22.94
C GLY A 156 -7.83 -6.53 22.98
N ILE A 157 -7.52 -5.89 21.84
CA ILE A 157 -6.47 -4.86 21.78
C ILE A 157 -7.03 -3.53 22.28
N THR A 158 -6.58 -3.09 23.46
CA THR A 158 -7.08 -1.87 24.12
C THR A 158 -6.28 -0.60 23.78
N SER A 159 -5.00 -0.73 23.39
CA SER A 159 -4.16 0.41 23.03
C SER A 159 -4.55 0.96 21.65
N LYS A 160 -4.92 2.25 21.60
CA LYS A 160 -5.28 2.96 20.35
C LYS A 160 -4.13 2.95 19.33
N HIS A 161 -2.90 3.11 19.79
CA HIS A 161 -1.72 3.07 18.91
C HIS A 161 -1.51 1.68 18.33
N LYS A 162 -1.52 0.64 19.18
CA LYS A 162 -1.35 -0.75 18.77
C LYS A 162 -2.45 -1.20 17.80
N MET A 163 -3.69 -0.81 18.09
CA MET A 163 -4.86 -1.05 17.23
C MET A 163 -4.63 -0.46 15.83
N ARG A 164 -4.26 0.82 15.74
CA ARG A 164 -4.01 1.49 14.46
C ARG A 164 -2.92 0.78 13.64
N ARG A 165 -1.79 0.45 14.26
CA ARG A 165 -0.68 -0.24 13.59
C ARG A 165 -1.07 -1.64 13.11
N MET A 166 -1.82 -2.38 13.92
CA MET A 166 -2.29 -3.69 13.51
C MET A 166 -3.27 -3.59 12.32
N MET A 167 -4.18 -2.60 12.32
CA MET A 167 -5.08 -2.38 11.19
C MET A 167 -4.30 -2.04 9.91
N GLU A 168 -3.28 -1.18 10.00
CA GLU A 168 -2.35 -0.86 8.89
C GLU A 168 -1.74 -2.13 8.28
N GLN A 169 -1.14 -2.99 9.11
CA GLN A 169 -0.55 -4.24 8.64
C GLN A 169 -1.58 -5.24 8.13
N ALA A 170 -2.79 -5.27 8.70
CA ALA A 170 -3.86 -6.15 8.25
C ALA A 170 -4.38 -5.76 6.86
N TYR A 171 -4.50 -4.46 6.58
CA TYR A 171 -4.80 -3.98 5.22
C TYR A 171 -3.68 -4.35 4.24
N SER A 172 -2.41 -4.15 4.62
CA SER A 172 -1.27 -4.58 3.78
C SER A 172 -1.29 -6.08 3.49
N THR A 173 -1.58 -6.89 4.52
CA THR A 173 -1.69 -8.35 4.39
C THR A 173 -2.82 -8.73 3.44
N PHE A 174 -3.97 -8.08 3.55
CA PHE A 174 -5.09 -8.28 2.63
C PHE A 174 -4.71 -7.94 1.18
N TYR A 175 -4.10 -6.77 0.95
CA TYR A 175 -3.72 -6.33 -0.38
C TYR A 175 -2.65 -7.26 -1.00
N TYR A 176 -1.51 -7.43 -0.32
CA TYR A 176 -0.41 -8.25 -0.82
C TYR A 176 -0.75 -9.74 -0.89
N GLY A 177 -1.66 -10.20 -0.04
CA GLY A 177 -2.21 -11.56 -0.08
C GLY A 177 -3.09 -11.84 -1.31
N LEU A 178 -3.62 -10.79 -1.96
CA LEU A 178 -4.35 -10.90 -3.23
C LEU A 178 -3.44 -10.59 -4.42
N SER A 179 -2.66 -9.51 -4.35
CA SER A 179 -1.84 -9.05 -5.47
C SER A 179 -0.65 -9.97 -5.75
N GLY A 180 0.00 -10.53 -4.72
CA GLY A 180 1.12 -11.46 -4.87
C GLY A 180 0.74 -12.71 -5.67
N PRO A 181 -0.26 -13.50 -5.23
CA PRO A 181 -0.74 -14.65 -5.98
C PRO A 181 -1.27 -14.30 -7.37
N PHE A 182 -1.96 -13.17 -7.53
CA PHE A 182 -2.44 -12.74 -8.85
C PHE A 182 -1.29 -12.40 -9.81
N GLY A 183 -0.24 -11.73 -9.33
CA GLY A 183 0.97 -11.49 -10.08
C GLY A 183 1.70 -12.77 -10.47
N LEU A 184 1.82 -13.73 -9.54
CA LEU A 184 2.39 -15.06 -9.80
C LEU A 184 1.58 -15.84 -10.84
N TYR A 185 0.25 -15.76 -10.79
CA TYR A 185 -0.64 -16.37 -11.78
C TYR A 185 -0.38 -15.80 -13.18
N ILE A 186 -0.24 -14.48 -13.31
CA ILE A 186 0.08 -13.84 -14.59
C ILE A 186 1.48 -14.26 -15.06
N MET A 187 2.48 -14.24 -14.16
CA MET A 187 3.84 -14.65 -14.50
C MET A 187 3.89 -16.10 -14.98
N TYR A 188 3.13 -17.02 -14.38
CA TYR A 188 3.02 -18.42 -14.80
C TYR A 188 2.49 -18.59 -16.24
N HIS A 189 1.59 -17.70 -16.67
CA HIS A 189 1.03 -17.72 -18.04
C HIS A 189 1.89 -16.94 -19.04
N THR A 190 3.08 -16.50 -18.65
CA THR A 190 4.04 -15.80 -19.51
C THR A 190 5.37 -16.54 -19.55
N ASP A 191 6.27 -16.13 -20.45
CA ASP A 191 7.63 -16.66 -20.56
C ASP A 191 8.56 -16.21 -19.40
N LEU A 192 8.03 -15.50 -18.40
CA LEU A 192 8.76 -14.98 -17.23
C LEU A 192 8.79 -15.92 -16.01
N TRP A 193 8.31 -17.15 -16.13
CA TRP A 193 8.23 -18.07 -15.00
C TRP A 193 9.57 -18.19 -14.26
N LEU A 194 9.55 -18.05 -12.94
CA LEU A 194 10.74 -17.99 -12.06
C LEU A 194 11.78 -16.94 -12.48
N PHE A 195 11.29 -15.77 -12.91
CA PHE A 195 12.10 -14.60 -13.22
C PHE A 195 13.13 -14.86 -14.33
N GLU A 196 12.72 -15.58 -15.38
CA GLU A 196 13.57 -15.81 -16.55
C GLU A 196 13.96 -14.48 -17.20
N THR A 197 15.25 -14.17 -17.22
CA THR A 197 15.74 -12.84 -17.56
C THR A 197 15.78 -12.61 -19.07
N ALA A 198 16.06 -13.65 -19.86
CA ALA A 198 16.07 -13.56 -21.32
C ALA A 198 14.68 -13.18 -21.88
N ALA A 199 13.62 -13.68 -21.25
CA ALA A 199 12.23 -13.39 -21.61
C ALA A 199 11.87 -11.89 -21.49
N MET A 200 12.57 -11.15 -20.63
CA MET A 200 12.35 -9.71 -20.42
C MET A 200 12.72 -8.87 -21.65
N TYR A 201 13.58 -9.39 -22.54
CA TYR A 201 14.08 -8.65 -23.71
C TYR A 201 13.68 -9.28 -25.04
N LYS A 202 13.46 -10.60 -25.05
CA LYS A 202 13.30 -11.39 -26.28
C LYS A 202 12.21 -10.87 -27.22
N THR A 203 11.08 -10.44 -26.68
CA THR A 203 9.90 -10.02 -27.47
C THR A 203 9.73 -8.51 -27.56
N MET A 204 10.71 -7.72 -27.08
CA MET A 204 10.59 -6.26 -27.12
C MET A 204 10.53 -5.72 -28.56
N PRO A 205 9.61 -4.78 -28.87
CA PRO A 205 8.69 -4.09 -27.95
C PRO A 205 7.34 -4.82 -27.79
N ASP A 206 6.92 -5.07 -26.54
CA ASP A 206 5.60 -5.64 -26.22
C ASP A 206 4.50 -4.55 -26.27
N LEU A 207 4.06 -4.20 -27.48
CA LEU A 207 3.09 -3.12 -27.71
C LEU A 207 1.69 -3.41 -27.15
N LYS A 208 1.34 -4.69 -27.06
CA LYS A 208 0.03 -5.15 -26.58
C LYS A 208 0.21 -6.10 -25.42
N ASN A 209 -0.68 -6.02 -24.44
CA ASN A 209 -0.70 -6.90 -23.27
C ASN A 209 -2.03 -7.64 -23.19
N GLU A 210 -2.02 -8.84 -22.61
CA GLU A 210 -3.25 -9.56 -22.29
C GLU A 210 -4.10 -8.78 -21.27
N TYR A 211 -5.42 -9.03 -21.28
CA TYR A 211 -6.39 -8.38 -20.41
C TYR A 211 -5.97 -8.38 -18.93
N LEU A 212 -5.68 -9.57 -18.37
CA LEU A 212 -5.32 -9.72 -16.95
C LEU A 212 -4.00 -9.06 -16.63
N TYR A 213 -3.01 -9.18 -17.52
CA TYR A 213 -1.73 -8.51 -17.39
C TYR A 213 -1.90 -7.00 -17.28
N LYS A 214 -2.66 -6.40 -18.21
CA LYS A 214 -2.87 -4.96 -18.25
C LYS A 214 -3.63 -4.47 -17.02
N ILE A 215 -4.67 -5.18 -16.58
CA ILE A 215 -5.41 -4.84 -15.35
C ILE A 215 -4.51 -4.90 -14.12
N PHE A 216 -3.73 -5.97 -13.97
CA PHE A 216 -2.83 -6.10 -12.84
C PHE A 216 -1.81 -4.95 -12.83
N TYR A 217 -1.19 -4.67 -13.98
CA TYR A 217 -0.16 -3.65 -14.08
C TYR A 217 -0.72 -2.25 -13.79
N LEU A 218 -1.85 -1.87 -14.37
CA LEU A 218 -2.49 -0.57 -14.11
C LEU A 218 -3.07 -0.48 -12.70
N GLY A 219 -3.61 -1.58 -12.16
CA GLY A 219 -4.08 -1.66 -10.78
C GLY A 219 -2.94 -1.44 -9.78
N GLN A 220 -1.79 -2.07 -10.01
CA GLN A 220 -0.58 -1.83 -9.21
C GLN A 220 -0.09 -0.40 -9.33
N ALA A 221 -0.06 0.16 -10.54
CA ALA A 221 0.27 1.57 -10.73
C ALA A 221 -0.65 2.50 -9.93
N ALA A 222 -1.96 2.23 -9.93
CA ALA A 222 -2.95 2.98 -9.16
C ALA A 222 -2.75 2.83 -7.65
N PHE A 223 -2.49 1.61 -7.16
CA PHE A 223 -2.21 1.38 -5.74
C PHE A 223 -0.96 2.13 -5.27
N TRP A 224 0.15 2.01 -5.99
CA TRP A 224 1.41 2.67 -5.62
C TRP A 224 1.36 4.19 -5.77
N ALA A 225 0.66 4.71 -6.77
CA ALA A 225 0.37 6.15 -6.89
C ALA A 225 -0.49 6.65 -5.72
N GLN A 226 -1.51 5.88 -5.34
CA GLN A 226 -2.36 6.19 -4.19
C GLN A 226 -1.56 6.22 -2.87
N GLN A 227 -0.68 5.23 -2.64
CA GLN A 227 0.21 5.21 -1.48
C GLN A 227 1.17 6.41 -1.47
N ALA A 228 1.72 6.79 -2.63
CA ALA A 228 2.59 7.96 -2.74
C ALA A 228 1.85 9.28 -2.42
N CYS A 229 0.60 9.43 -2.86
CA CYS A 229 -0.21 10.60 -2.52
C CYS A 229 -0.43 10.72 -1.00
N ILE A 230 -0.73 9.61 -0.32
CA ILE A 230 -0.87 9.62 1.15
C ILE A 230 0.44 10.03 1.81
N LEU A 231 1.57 9.51 1.33
CA LEU A 231 2.89 9.83 1.89
C LEU A 231 3.25 11.32 1.71
N VAL A 232 3.10 11.86 0.50
CA VAL A 232 3.51 13.23 0.14
C VAL A 232 2.65 14.28 0.81
N LEU A 233 1.35 14.04 0.93
CA LEU A 233 0.44 14.95 1.63
C LEU A 233 0.72 15.03 3.14
N GLN A 234 1.72 14.29 3.64
CA GLN A 234 2.10 14.22 5.05
C GLN A 234 0.89 14.17 5.94
N VAL A 235 -0.09 13.36 5.54
CA VAL A 235 -1.32 13.21 6.32
C VAL A 235 -1.00 12.54 7.68
N GLU A 236 0.28 12.22 7.93
CA GLU A 236 0.83 11.49 9.05
C GLU A 236 2.12 12.13 9.57
N LYS A 237 2.44 11.79 10.83
CA LYS A 237 3.72 12.16 11.45
C LYS A 237 4.89 11.46 10.73
N PRO A 238 5.92 12.21 10.28
CA PRO A 238 7.09 11.64 9.62
C PRO A 238 7.80 10.59 10.48
N ARG A 239 8.25 9.52 9.84
CA ARG A 239 9.00 8.41 10.46
C ARG A 239 10.50 8.70 10.51
N LYS A 240 11.23 7.84 11.22
CA LYS A 240 12.70 7.87 11.26
C LYS A 240 13.33 7.56 9.90
N ASP A 241 12.68 6.75 9.07
CA ASP A 241 13.08 6.35 7.72
C ASP A 241 12.28 7.09 6.61
N PHE A 242 11.70 8.25 6.94
CA PHE A 242 10.81 8.97 6.02
C PHE A 242 11.51 9.39 4.72
N LYS A 243 12.79 9.79 4.79
CA LYS A 243 13.53 10.24 3.61
C LYS A 243 13.80 9.09 2.65
N GLU A 244 14.17 7.94 3.18
CA GLU A 244 14.41 6.71 2.45
C GLU A 244 13.11 6.19 1.83
N LEU A 245 11.99 6.27 2.55
CA LEU A 245 10.66 5.92 2.04
C LEU A 245 10.20 6.87 0.93
N VAL A 246 10.39 8.19 1.06
CA VAL A 246 10.08 9.14 -0.02
C VAL A 246 10.95 8.87 -1.25
N PHE A 247 12.25 8.67 -1.07
CA PHE A 247 13.15 8.31 -2.17
C PHE A 247 12.73 7.01 -2.86
N HIS A 248 12.32 5.99 -2.09
CA HIS A 248 11.74 4.76 -2.62
C HIS A 248 10.51 5.02 -3.48
N HIS A 249 9.57 5.85 -3.01
CA HIS A 249 8.36 6.18 -3.78
C HIS A 249 8.67 6.93 -5.07
N ILE A 250 9.68 7.81 -5.08
CA ILE A 250 10.14 8.47 -6.30
C ILE A 250 10.69 7.43 -7.30
N VAL A 251 11.57 6.54 -6.84
CA VAL A 251 12.19 5.51 -7.69
C VAL A 251 11.15 4.52 -8.22
N THR A 252 10.23 4.06 -7.37
CA THR A 252 9.17 3.11 -7.77
C THR A 252 8.20 3.74 -8.75
N LEU A 253 7.71 4.96 -8.53
CA LEU A 253 6.85 5.64 -9.50
C LEU A 253 7.57 5.90 -10.84
N ALA A 254 8.86 6.22 -10.81
CA ALA A 254 9.66 6.33 -12.02
C ALA A 254 9.78 4.99 -12.75
N LEU A 255 10.09 3.89 -12.04
CA LEU A 255 10.14 2.55 -12.61
C LEU A 255 8.81 2.15 -13.24
N ILE A 256 7.69 2.35 -12.55
CA ILE A 256 6.34 2.02 -13.05
C ILE A 256 6.04 2.83 -14.31
N SER A 257 6.23 4.16 -14.25
CA SER A 257 5.89 5.06 -15.35
C SER A 257 6.74 4.78 -16.60
N LEU A 258 8.06 4.61 -16.42
CA LEU A 258 8.99 4.39 -17.52
C LEU A 258 8.86 2.99 -18.09
N SER A 259 8.69 1.96 -17.26
CA SER A 259 8.55 0.60 -17.79
C SER A 259 7.22 0.39 -18.51
N TYR A 260 6.13 1.06 -18.09
CA TYR A 260 4.91 1.08 -18.88
C TYR A 260 5.06 1.86 -20.19
N SER A 261 5.65 3.06 -20.15
CA SER A 261 5.77 3.94 -21.32
C SER A 261 6.72 3.37 -22.39
N PHE A 262 7.80 2.71 -21.98
CA PHE A 262 8.86 2.22 -22.87
C PHE A 262 8.84 0.70 -23.09
N HIS A 263 7.71 0.03 -22.79
CA HIS A 263 7.49 -1.40 -23.07
C HIS A 263 8.40 -2.37 -22.29
N PHE A 264 8.90 -1.98 -21.10
CA PHE A 264 9.63 -2.86 -20.18
C PHE A 264 8.71 -3.51 -19.13
N THR A 265 7.45 -3.76 -19.48
CA THR A 265 6.42 -4.24 -18.55
C THR A 265 6.78 -5.58 -17.92
N LYS A 266 7.40 -6.49 -18.68
CA LYS A 266 7.91 -7.79 -18.21
C LYS A 266 8.84 -7.67 -17.00
N MET A 267 9.80 -6.74 -17.08
CA MET A 267 10.69 -6.43 -15.97
C MET A 267 9.92 -5.79 -14.80
N GLY A 268 8.97 -4.89 -15.09
CA GLY A 268 8.08 -4.31 -14.09
C GLY A 268 7.24 -5.35 -13.33
N LEU A 269 6.71 -6.36 -14.02
CA LEU A 269 5.96 -7.46 -13.41
C LEU A 269 6.83 -8.26 -12.43
N ALA A 270 8.07 -8.58 -12.82
CA ALA A 270 9.03 -9.24 -11.93
C ALA A 270 9.30 -8.41 -10.67
N VAL A 271 9.50 -7.10 -10.80
CA VAL A 271 9.70 -6.21 -9.66
C VAL A 271 8.45 -6.14 -8.78
N TYR A 272 7.24 -6.03 -9.33
CA TYR A 272 6.01 -6.03 -8.53
C TYR A 272 5.87 -7.31 -7.69
N ILE A 273 6.08 -8.49 -8.28
CA ILE A 273 5.93 -9.76 -7.59
C ILE A 273 6.94 -9.89 -6.45
N THR A 274 8.21 -9.56 -6.70
CA THR A 274 9.26 -9.66 -5.68
C THR A 274 8.97 -8.74 -4.48
N MET A 275 8.46 -7.53 -4.72
CA MET A 275 8.08 -6.60 -3.68
C MET A 275 6.89 -7.09 -2.87
N ASP A 276 5.77 -7.39 -3.54
CA ASP A 276 4.50 -7.73 -2.90
C ASP A 276 4.59 -9.02 -2.05
N VAL A 277 5.21 -10.07 -2.59
CA VAL A 277 5.32 -11.35 -1.87
C VAL A 277 6.17 -11.20 -0.61
N SER A 278 7.26 -10.42 -0.66
CA SER A 278 8.07 -10.15 0.53
C SER A 278 7.35 -9.25 1.55
N ASP A 279 6.57 -8.27 1.10
CA ASP A 279 5.80 -7.37 1.98
C ASP A 279 4.62 -8.08 2.66
N PHE A 280 4.05 -9.10 2.00
CA PHE A 280 3.07 -9.98 2.64
C PHE A 280 3.65 -10.65 3.89
N PHE A 281 4.83 -11.27 3.79
CA PHE A 281 5.46 -11.91 4.94
C PHE A 281 5.86 -10.90 6.03
N LEU A 282 6.30 -9.71 5.64
CA LEU A 282 6.58 -8.61 6.57
C LEU A 282 5.32 -8.23 7.36
N ALA A 283 4.22 -7.97 6.67
CA ALA A 283 2.96 -7.54 7.27
C ALA A 283 2.40 -8.60 8.23
N VAL A 284 2.41 -9.88 7.82
CA VAL A 284 1.98 -11.00 8.67
C VAL A 284 2.87 -11.13 9.92
N SER A 285 4.20 -11.04 9.76
CA SER A 285 5.13 -11.14 10.89
C SER A 285 4.86 -10.08 11.97
N LYS A 286 4.49 -8.86 11.55
CA LYS A 286 4.13 -7.78 12.47
C LYS A 286 2.80 -7.99 13.15
N ILE A 287 1.78 -8.47 12.43
CA ILE A 287 0.48 -8.79 13.04
C ILE A 287 0.68 -9.83 14.14
N LEU A 288 1.44 -10.89 13.85
CA LEU A 288 1.76 -11.93 14.84
C LEU A 288 2.53 -11.36 16.03
N ASN A 289 3.46 -10.43 15.79
CA ASN A 289 4.20 -9.72 16.83
C ASN A 289 3.28 -8.87 17.71
N TYR A 290 2.32 -8.15 17.12
CA TYR A 290 1.33 -7.39 17.89
C TYR A 290 0.40 -8.31 18.69
N LEU A 291 0.13 -9.52 18.22
CA LEU A 291 -0.68 -10.50 18.94
C LEU A 291 0.11 -11.33 19.96
N ASP A 292 1.42 -11.06 20.11
CA ASP A 292 2.32 -11.84 20.96
C ASP A 292 2.18 -13.36 20.69
N SER A 293 2.11 -13.71 19.40
CA SER A 293 1.88 -15.08 18.93
C SER A 293 3.17 -15.89 18.88
N ILE A 294 3.11 -17.19 19.24
CA ILE A 294 4.27 -18.11 19.20
C ILE A 294 4.80 -18.27 17.77
N LEU A 295 3.97 -17.98 16.77
CA LEU A 295 4.33 -18.00 15.36
C LEU A 295 5.14 -16.78 14.91
N THR A 296 5.40 -15.80 15.78
CA THR A 296 6.15 -14.58 15.39
C THR A 296 7.57 -14.90 14.91
N PRO A 297 8.43 -15.64 15.65
CA PRO A 297 9.77 -15.95 15.17
C PRO A 297 9.83 -16.74 13.86
N PRO A 298 9.06 -17.83 13.63
CA PRO A 298 9.12 -18.54 12.35
C PRO A 298 8.65 -17.70 11.17
N PHE A 299 7.60 -16.88 11.32
CA PHE A 299 7.16 -15.98 10.26
C PHE A 299 8.14 -14.82 10.01
N PHE A 300 8.80 -14.32 11.05
CA PHE A 300 9.85 -13.32 10.90
C PHE A 300 11.05 -13.91 10.13
N LEU A 301 11.46 -15.15 10.41
CA LEU A 301 12.51 -15.82 9.63
C LEU A 301 12.10 -16.04 8.17
N LEU A 302 10.86 -16.48 7.93
CA LEU A 302 10.30 -16.62 6.57
C LEU A 302 10.32 -15.28 5.82
N PHE A 303 9.97 -14.19 6.50
CA PHE A 303 10.10 -12.83 5.97
C PHE A 303 11.55 -12.52 5.57
N VAL A 304 12.53 -12.73 6.45
CA VAL A 304 13.95 -12.47 6.14
C VAL A 304 14.40 -13.29 4.92
N SER A 305 14.07 -14.58 4.88
CA SER A 305 14.41 -15.45 3.74
C SER A 305 13.77 -14.97 2.44
N SER A 306 12.48 -14.60 2.48
CA SER A 306 11.77 -14.08 1.31
C SER A 306 12.37 -12.74 0.84
N TRP A 307 12.75 -11.85 1.75
CA TRP A 307 13.35 -10.56 1.45
C TRP A 307 14.69 -10.75 0.74
N VAL A 308 15.57 -11.60 1.27
CA VAL A 308 16.88 -11.89 0.67
C VAL A 308 16.74 -12.49 -0.72
N TYR A 309 15.87 -13.49 -0.89
CA TYR A 309 15.70 -14.15 -2.17
C TYR A 309 15.03 -13.25 -3.22
N LEU A 310 13.90 -12.64 -2.88
CA LEU A 310 13.09 -11.88 -3.83
C LEU A 310 13.68 -10.49 -4.11
N ARG A 311 14.11 -9.75 -3.08
CA ARG A 311 14.57 -8.37 -3.27
C ARG A 311 16.05 -8.23 -3.55
N HIS A 312 16.89 -9.19 -3.15
CA HIS A 312 18.33 -9.12 -3.38
C HIS A 312 18.80 -10.09 -4.45
N TYR A 313 18.61 -11.40 -4.26
CA TYR A 313 19.10 -12.38 -5.24
C TYR A 313 18.47 -12.17 -6.62
N THR A 314 17.14 -12.07 -6.68
CA THR A 314 16.42 -11.87 -7.95
C THR A 314 16.74 -10.52 -8.59
N ASN A 315 16.79 -9.43 -7.81
CA ASN A 315 17.13 -8.11 -8.35
C ASN A 315 18.58 -8.01 -8.83
N LEU A 316 19.53 -8.65 -8.13
CA LEU A 316 20.93 -8.75 -8.59
C LEU A 316 21.03 -9.58 -9.87
N ARG A 317 20.23 -10.65 -10.02
CA ARG A 317 20.13 -11.42 -11.26
C ARG A 317 19.62 -10.54 -12.41
N ILE A 318 18.60 -9.72 -12.18
CA ILE A 318 18.08 -8.76 -13.18
C ILE A 318 19.14 -7.71 -13.53
N LEU A 319 19.82 -7.12 -12.55
CA LEU A 319 20.90 -6.15 -12.76
C LEU A 319 22.05 -6.75 -13.58
N TRP A 320 22.44 -7.98 -13.26
CA TRP A 320 23.46 -8.72 -14.02
C TRP A 320 23.02 -8.93 -15.47
N SER A 321 21.78 -9.38 -15.67
CA SER A 321 21.19 -9.57 -16.99
C SER A 321 21.12 -8.26 -17.80
N ILE A 322 20.92 -7.10 -17.16
CA ILE A 322 20.97 -5.81 -17.87
C ILE A 322 22.38 -5.53 -18.44
N LEU A 323 23.43 -6.00 -17.77
CA LEU A 323 24.81 -5.83 -18.23
C LEU A 323 25.20 -6.86 -19.30
N THR A 324 24.68 -8.08 -19.22
CA THR A 324 25.10 -9.22 -20.09
C THR A 324 24.15 -9.52 -21.25
N GLU A 325 22.84 -9.48 -21.02
CA GLU A 325 21.80 -9.94 -21.95
C GLU A 325 21.08 -8.79 -22.66
N PHE A 326 21.01 -7.60 -22.06
CA PHE A 326 20.26 -6.46 -22.62
C PHE A 326 20.71 -6.10 -24.04
N ARG A 327 22.01 -6.21 -24.36
CA ARG A 327 22.51 -5.90 -25.71
C ARG A 327 22.37 -7.07 -26.68
N THR A 328 22.30 -8.29 -26.20
CA THR A 328 22.47 -9.51 -26.99
C THR A 328 21.16 -10.25 -27.26
N VAL A 329 20.16 -10.14 -26.37
CA VAL A 329 18.88 -10.83 -26.47
C VAL A 329 17.80 -9.91 -27.06
N GLY A 330 17.32 -10.23 -28.26
CA GLY A 330 16.33 -9.40 -28.98
C GLY A 330 16.94 -8.11 -29.55
N ASP A 331 16.16 -7.35 -30.30
CA ASP A 331 16.68 -6.20 -31.03
C ASP A 331 17.23 -5.11 -30.09
N PHE A 332 18.38 -4.54 -30.46
CA PHE A 332 19.02 -3.44 -29.74
C PHE A 332 19.19 -2.26 -30.70
N THR A 333 18.07 -1.62 -31.01
CA THR A 333 18.03 -0.48 -31.94
C THR A 333 17.03 0.56 -31.42
N LEU A 334 17.33 1.84 -31.63
CA LEU A 334 16.38 2.90 -31.33
C LEU A 334 15.52 3.16 -32.57
N ASN A 335 14.22 2.91 -32.49
CA ASN A 335 13.30 3.20 -33.58
C ASN A 335 11.97 3.74 -33.04
N PHE A 336 11.73 5.03 -33.26
CA PHE A 336 10.52 5.72 -32.82
C PHE A 336 9.26 5.28 -33.59
N ALA A 337 9.40 4.85 -34.84
CA ALA A 337 8.26 4.42 -35.66
C ALA A 337 7.71 3.06 -35.22
N THR A 338 8.59 2.12 -34.86
CA THR A 338 8.20 0.81 -34.32
C THR A 338 8.06 0.82 -32.80
N GLN A 339 8.32 1.96 -32.14
CA GLN A 339 8.41 2.11 -30.69
C GLN A 339 9.39 1.13 -30.02
N GLN A 340 10.47 0.79 -30.73
CA GLN A 340 11.57 0.04 -30.15
C GLN A 340 12.47 0.99 -29.35
N TYR A 341 12.41 0.89 -28.03
CA TYR A 341 13.15 1.76 -27.11
C TYR A 341 14.32 1.07 -26.41
N LYS A 342 14.52 -0.23 -26.67
CA LYS A 342 15.66 -0.99 -26.19
C LYS A 342 16.94 -0.58 -26.92
N CYS A 343 17.73 0.30 -26.28
CA CYS A 343 18.88 0.95 -26.91
C CYS A 343 19.97 1.38 -25.90
N TRP A 344 20.99 2.06 -26.39
CA TRP A 344 22.12 2.57 -25.60
C TRP A 344 21.72 3.62 -24.56
N ILE A 345 20.59 4.31 -24.75
CA ILE A 345 20.03 5.28 -23.79
C ILE A 345 19.23 4.57 -22.68
N SER A 346 18.38 3.60 -23.05
CA SER A 346 17.53 2.92 -22.08
C SER A 346 18.34 2.05 -21.11
N LEU A 347 19.45 1.46 -21.56
CA LEU A 347 20.30 0.58 -20.74
C LEU A 347 20.76 1.26 -19.43
N PRO A 348 21.47 2.40 -19.45
CA PRO A 348 21.92 3.05 -18.23
C PRO A 348 20.76 3.56 -17.37
N ILE A 349 19.63 3.98 -17.96
CA ILE A 349 18.46 4.46 -17.21
C ILE A 349 17.83 3.31 -16.41
N VAL A 350 17.55 2.17 -17.08
CA VAL A 350 16.95 1.00 -16.45
C VAL A 350 17.89 0.44 -15.38
N PHE A 351 19.19 0.34 -15.67
CA PHE A 351 20.19 -0.10 -14.70
C PHE A 351 20.23 0.81 -13.48
N PHE A 352 20.30 2.13 -13.68
CA PHE A 352 20.37 3.10 -12.60
C PHE A 352 19.15 3.06 -11.69
N LEU A 353 17.94 3.01 -12.25
CA LEU A 353 16.71 2.96 -11.45
C LEU A 353 16.59 1.68 -10.61
N LEU A 354 16.94 0.53 -11.19
CA LEU A 354 16.97 -0.73 -10.45
C LEU A 354 18.09 -0.80 -9.42
N LEU A 355 19.23 -0.14 -9.70
CA LEU A 355 20.30 0.02 -8.73
C LEU A 355 19.85 0.89 -7.55
N CYS A 356 19.18 2.02 -7.80
CA CYS A 356 18.60 2.85 -6.75
C CYS A 356 17.61 2.04 -5.89
N LEU A 357 16.74 1.24 -6.53
CA LEU A 357 15.84 0.33 -5.83
C LEU A 357 16.59 -0.69 -4.97
N GLN A 358 17.68 -1.27 -5.49
CA GLN A 358 18.53 -2.20 -4.77
C GLN A 358 19.19 -1.55 -3.54
N LEU A 359 19.70 -0.32 -3.67
CA LEU A 359 20.36 0.40 -2.58
C LEU A 359 19.38 0.68 -1.43
N VAL A 360 18.15 1.08 -1.73
CA VAL A 360 17.11 1.26 -0.70
C VAL A 360 16.78 -0.08 -0.03
N ASN A 361 16.63 -1.16 -0.80
CA ASN A 361 16.38 -2.48 -0.24
C ASN A 361 17.54 -2.94 0.66
N LEU A 362 18.79 -2.60 0.33
CA LEU A 362 19.97 -2.92 1.15
C LEU A 362 19.97 -2.15 2.46
N TYR A 363 19.55 -0.88 2.44
CA TYR A 363 19.37 -0.10 3.66
C TYR A 363 18.35 -0.76 4.61
N TRP A 364 17.20 -1.20 4.09
CA TRP A 364 16.22 -1.91 4.91
C TRP A 364 16.71 -3.30 5.33
N LEU A 365 17.47 -4.01 4.49
CA LEU A 365 18.11 -5.27 4.89
C LEU A 365 19.02 -5.09 6.10
N PHE A 366 19.83 -4.02 6.13
CA PHE A 366 20.66 -3.70 7.28
C PHE A 366 19.82 -3.57 8.57
N LEU A 367 18.69 -2.87 8.50
CA LEU A 367 17.77 -2.76 9.64
C LEU A 367 17.14 -4.11 10.01
N ILE A 368 16.75 -4.93 9.02
CA ILE A 368 16.18 -6.27 9.24
C ILE A 368 17.18 -7.17 9.95
N ILE A 369 18.43 -7.21 9.47
CA ILE A 369 19.51 -7.98 10.09
C ILE A 369 19.79 -7.47 11.50
N ARG A 370 19.74 -6.16 11.74
CA ARG A 370 19.90 -5.58 13.09
C ARG A 370 18.81 -6.08 14.05
N ILE A 371 17.55 -6.19 13.60
CA ILE A 371 16.46 -6.76 14.41
C ILE A 371 16.67 -8.27 14.60
N LEU A 372 17.05 -9.00 13.54
CA LEU A 372 17.31 -10.43 13.63
C LEU A 372 18.45 -10.76 14.60
N TYR A 373 19.54 -10.00 14.55
CA TYR A 373 20.65 -10.12 15.48
C TYR A 373 20.19 -9.88 16.92
N ARG A 374 19.37 -8.85 17.14
CA ARG A 374 18.79 -8.59 18.46
C ARG A 374 17.94 -9.76 18.95
N MET A 375 17.09 -10.31 18.10
CA MET A 375 16.23 -11.46 18.42
C MET A 375 17.04 -12.69 18.84
N ILE A 376 18.13 -12.99 18.12
CA ILE A 376 18.98 -14.17 18.37
C ILE A 376 19.84 -13.97 19.63
N VAL A 377 20.46 -12.80 19.79
CA VAL A 377 21.46 -12.55 20.85
C VAL A 377 20.82 -12.15 22.18
N GLN A 378 19.75 -11.34 22.17
CA GLN A 378 19.13 -10.84 23.40
C GLN A 378 17.99 -11.73 23.91
N GLY A 379 17.52 -12.67 23.08
CA GLY A 379 16.36 -13.51 23.38
C GLY A 379 15.06 -12.69 23.45
N VAL A 380 13.92 -13.38 23.31
CA VAL A 380 12.56 -12.82 23.20
C VAL A 380 12.06 -12.11 24.49
N GLN A 381 12.90 -11.94 25.52
CA GLN A 381 12.46 -11.68 26.91
C GLN A 381 13.03 -10.42 27.60
N LYS A 382 13.79 -9.55 26.93
CA LYS A 382 14.28 -8.30 27.56
C LYS A 382 13.75 -7.04 26.87
N ASP A 383 12.44 -6.83 26.91
CA ASP A 383 11.88 -5.48 26.73
C ASP A 383 10.53 -5.29 27.45
N GLU A 384 10.46 -5.64 28.75
CA GLU A 384 9.37 -5.20 29.63
C GLU A 384 9.54 -3.72 30.06
N ARG A 385 10.46 -2.93 29.48
CA ARG A 385 10.76 -1.59 29.99
C ARG A 385 11.37 -0.61 28.97
N SER A 386 10.64 -0.30 27.91
CA SER A 386 10.85 0.96 27.18
C SER A 386 9.59 1.64 26.62
N ASP A 387 8.40 1.10 26.90
CA ASP A 387 7.12 1.69 26.47
C ASP A 387 6.33 2.25 27.68
N SER A 388 6.89 3.29 28.29
CA SER A 388 6.12 4.23 29.11
C SER A 388 6.60 5.66 28.84
N GLU A 389 5.78 6.41 28.10
CA GLU A 389 5.61 7.86 28.20
C GLU A 389 6.80 8.76 27.82
N SER A 390 6.73 9.36 26.63
CA SER A 390 6.95 10.82 26.44
C SER A 390 6.74 11.22 24.98
N GLU A 391 5.48 11.50 24.61
CA GLU A 391 5.12 12.55 23.65
C GLU A 391 3.58 12.73 23.65
N ASP A 392 3.02 12.97 24.83
CA ASP A 392 1.69 13.59 25.00
C ASP A 392 1.71 14.31 26.36
N SER A 393 2.31 15.50 26.40
CA SER A 393 2.08 16.46 27.48
C SER A 393 0.89 17.33 27.06
N PRO A 394 -0.28 17.25 27.73
CA PRO A 394 -1.27 18.31 27.63
C PRO A 394 -0.74 19.51 28.41
N GLU A 395 -0.42 20.61 27.71
CA GLU A 395 -0.17 21.90 28.35
C GLU A 395 -1.33 22.24 29.28
N GLU A 396 -0.98 22.48 30.54
CA GLU A 396 -1.88 22.82 31.61
C GLU A 396 -2.71 24.07 31.30
N LEU A 397 -3.99 23.97 31.63
CA LEU A 397 -4.92 25.07 31.82
C LEU A 397 -4.36 26.07 32.84
N GLY A 398 -3.77 27.16 32.35
CA GLY A 398 -3.53 28.38 33.10
C GLY A 398 -4.85 29.08 33.44
N ASN A 399 -5.43 28.67 34.57
CA ASN A 399 -6.57 29.27 35.22
C ASN A 399 -6.19 30.67 35.77
N LYS A 400 -6.44 31.75 35.01
CA LYS A 400 -6.45 33.11 35.56
C LYS A 400 -7.87 33.48 36.02
N LYS A 401 -8.16 33.28 37.31
CA LYS A 401 -9.19 34.00 38.04
C LYS A 401 -8.54 34.81 39.16
N ARG A 402 -8.82 36.12 39.12
CA ARG A 402 -9.07 37.05 40.24
C ARG A 402 -8.29 36.83 41.55
N GLN A 403 -7.45 37.81 41.89
CA GLN A 403 -7.66 38.67 43.06
C GLN A 403 -7.24 40.09 42.70
#